data_AF-A0A529SKX7-F1
#
_entry.id   AF-A0A529SKX7-F1
#
_cell.length_a   1.000
_cell.length_b   1.000
_cell.length_c   1.000
_cell.angle_alpha   90.00
_cell.angle_beta   90.00
_cell.angle_gamma   90.00
#
_symmetry.space_group_name_H-M   'P 1'
#
loop_
_entity.id
_entity.type
_entity.pdbx_description
1 polymer ?
#
loop_
_entity_poly.entity_id
_entity_poly.type
_entity_poly.pdbx_seq_one_letter_code
_entity_poly.pdbx_strand_id
1 'polypeptide(L)'
;SKPYGDKYGCINKNGQEVAADKMLLLTDKELVTAASACTFSDKQTQADGSLVVTAKCEAEGEEGQAPTKFTIKRSAKNAKKLVVADEEGNVMGEVSRCK
;
A
#
# COMPACT_ATOMS: atom_id res chain seq x y z
N SER A 1 1.85 14.17 -3.45
CA SER A 1 3.05 13.48 -2.91
C SER A 1 3.57 12.48 -3.96
N LYS A 2 4.86 12.14 -3.99
CA LYS A 2 5.34 11.10 -4.94
C LYS A 2 4.93 9.72 -4.41
N PRO A 3 4.46 8.79 -5.26
CA PRO A 3 4.10 7.45 -4.83
C PRO A 3 5.33 6.66 -4.39
N TYR A 4 5.10 5.64 -3.57
CA TYR A 4 6.06 4.63 -3.19
C TYR A 4 5.62 3.30 -3.82
N GLY A 5 6.54 2.52 -4.33
CA GLY A 5 6.21 1.20 -4.84
C GLY A 5 7.39 0.25 -4.81
N ASP A 6 7.10 -1.03 -5.04
CA ASP A 6 8.12 -1.98 -5.45
C ASP A 6 8.49 -1.73 -6.93
N LYS A 7 9.31 -2.61 -7.51
CA LYS A 7 9.70 -2.53 -8.93
C LYS A 7 8.48 -2.41 -9.84
N TYR A 8 7.47 -3.26 -9.65
CA TYR A 8 6.27 -3.29 -10.50
C TYR A 8 5.27 -2.22 -10.12
N GLY A 9 5.06 -1.96 -8.82
CA GLY A 9 4.23 -0.83 -8.37
C GLY A 9 4.67 0.51 -8.96
N CYS A 10 5.97 0.78 -9.01
CA CYS A 10 6.48 2.02 -9.60
C CYS A 10 6.39 2.08 -11.14
N ILE A 11 6.33 0.94 -11.83
CA ILE A 11 6.07 0.90 -13.28
C ILE A 11 4.58 1.21 -13.52
N ASN A 12 3.69 0.62 -12.73
CA ASN A 12 2.24 0.75 -12.88
C ASN A 12 1.67 2.05 -12.27
N LYS A 13 2.52 2.91 -11.69
CA LYS A 13 2.11 4.17 -11.03
C LYS A 13 1.28 5.14 -11.89
N ASN A 14 1.38 5.03 -13.22
CA ASN A 14 0.69 5.87 -14.19
C ASN A 14 -0.48 5.14 -14.88
N GLY A 15 -0.95 4.01 -14.33
CA GLY A 15 -1.97 3.18 -14.97
C GLY A 15 -1.43 2.32 -16.11
N GLN A 16 -0.14 2.00 -16.10
CA GLN A 16 0.39 0.96 -16.98
C GLN A 16 -0.08 -0.40 -16.45
N GLU A 17 -0.47 -1.31 -17.35
CA GLU A 17 -0.94 -2.65 -17.01
C GLU A 17 0.18 -3.67 -17.26
N VAL A 18 1.32 -3.51 -16.56
CA VAL A 18 2.29 -4.61 -16.52
C VAL A 18 1.75 -5.65 -15.57
N ALA A 19 1.23 -6.75 -16.13
CA ALA A 19 0.84 -7.92 -15.39
C ALA A 19 2.03 -8.42 -14.56
N ALA A 20 1.87 -8.39 -13.25
CA ALA A 20 2.84 -8.90 -12.31
C ALA A 20 2.07 -9.65 -11.22
N ASP A 21 2.46 -10.89 -10.95
CA ASP A 21 1.91 -11.69 -9.85
C ASP A 21 2.02 -10.99 -8.49
N LYS A 22 2.95 -10.03 -8.38
CA LYS A 22 3.14 -9.19 -7.20
C LYS A 22 3.46 -7.76 -7.63
N MET A 23 2.60 -6.83 -7.25
CA MET A 23 2.86 -5.40 -7.26
C MET A 23 2.31 -4.76 -5.98
N LEU A 24 2.96 -3.70 -5.55
CA LEU A 24 2.60 -2.91 -4.39
C LEU A 24 2.92 -1.45 -4.70
N LEU A 25 1.87 -0.65 -4.82
CA LEU A 25 1.94 0.79 -5.06
C LEU A 25 1.18 1.49 -3.94
N LEU A 26 1.92 2.22 -3.12
CA LEU A 26 1.42 3.05 -2.04
C LEU A 26 1.42 4.51 -2.51
N THR A 27 0.24 5.10 -2.62
CA THR A 27 0.06 6.54 -2.85
C THR A 27 -0.32 7.23 -1.55
N ASP A 28 -0.61 8.53 -1.60
CA ASP A 28 -1.20 9.21 -0.45
C ASP A 28 -2.65 8.76 -0.21
N LYS A 29 -3.35 8.26 -1.22
CA LYS A 29 -4.79 7.99 -1.15
C LYS A 29 -5.13 6.52 -1.24
N GLU A 30 -4.25 5.70 -1.78
CA GLU A 30 -4.57 4.33 -2.16
C GLU A 30 -3.37 3.39 -1.93
N LEU A 31 -3.69 2.12 -1.70
CA LEU A 31 -2.78 1.00 -1.79
C LEU A 31 -3.25 0.10 -2.93
N VAL A 32 -2.47 0.02 -4.00
CA VAL A 32 -2.78 -0.81 -5.17
C VAL A 32 -1.89 -2.04 -5.15
N THR A 33 -2.51 -3.21 -5.28
CA THR A 33 -1.85 -4.50 -5.39
C THR A 33 -2.17 -5.15 -6.74
N ALA A 34 -1.60 -6.32 -7.01
CA ALA A 34 -1.95 -7.10 -8.20
C ALA A 34 -3.41 -7.58 -8.18
N ALA A 35 -4.02 -7.74 -7.00
CA ALA A 35 -5.34 -8.32 -6.82
C ALA A 35 -6.46 -7.29 -6.59
N SER A 36 -6.13 -6.14 -6.01
CA SER A 36 -7.13 -5.14 -5.60
C SER A 36 -6.52 -3.75 -5.46
N ALA A 37 -7.36 -2.73 -5.62
CA ALA A 37 -7.06 -1.35 -5.25
C ALA A 37 -7.80 -0.99 -3.96
N CYS A 38 -7.08 -0.47 -2.97
CA CYS A 38 -7.62 -0.10 -1.67
C CYS A 38 -7.55 1.39 -1.44
N THR A 39 -8.69 2.06 -1.40
CA THR A 39 -8.81 3.51 -1.19
C THR A 39 -8.85 3.84 0.30
N PHE A 40 -7.93 4.68 0.77
CA PHE A 40 -7.84 5.11 2.15
C PHE A 40 -9.02 6.02 2.52
N SER A 41 -9.75 5.61 3.54
CA SER A 41 -10.87 6.35 4.14
C SER A 41 -10.44 7.10 5.41
N ASP A 42 -9.45 6.58 6.14
CA ASP A 42 -8.95 7.19 7.38
C ASP A 42 -7.43 6.96 7.56
N LYS A 43 -6.75 7.87 8.26
CA LYS A 43 -5.32 7.82 8.52
C LYS A 43 -5.02 8.23 9.96
N GLN A 44 -4.37 7.37 10.72
CA GLN A 44 -3.99 7.59 12.11
C GLN A 44 -2.48 7.40 12.31
N THR A 45 -1.78 8.48 12.63
CA THR A 45 -0.36 8.42 13.01
C THR A 45 -0.24 7.89 14.44
N GLN A 46 0.62 6.91 14.67
CA GLN A 46 0.89 6.35 16.00
C GLN A 46 2.08 7.05 16.66
N ALA A 47 2.22 6.88 17.98
CA ALA A 47 3.31 7.45 18.77
C ALA A 47 4.72 6.98 18.32
N ASP A 48 4.82 5.78 17.75
CA ASP A 48 6.06 5.21 17.17
C ASP A 48 6.42 5.84 15.81
N GLY A 49 5.57 6.70 15.24
CA GLY A 49 5.76 7.30 13.92
C GLY A 49 5.34 6.40 12.76
N SER A 50 4.78 5.22 13.03
CA SER A 50 4.00 4.43 12.08
C SER A 50 2.68 5.13 11.74
N LEU A 51 2.16 4.84 10.54
CA LEU A 51 0.89 5.30 10.05
C LEU A 51 -0.05 4.11 9.88
N VAL A 52 -1.14 4.08 10.62
CA VAL A 52 -2.22 3.12 10.40
C VAL A 52 -3.24 3.77 9.48
N VAL A 53 -3.58 3.14 8.37
CA VAL A 53 -4.59 3.61 7.43
C VAL A 53 -5.73 2.62 7.37
N THR A 54 -6.96 3.14 7.34
CA THR A 54 -8.15 2.34 7.07
C THR A 54 -8.49 2.52 5.61
N ALA A 55 -8.64 1.42 4.87
CA ALA A 55 -8.91 1.42 3.44
C ALA A 55 -10.14 0.58 3.11
N LYS A 56 -10.83 0.95 2.04
CA LYS A 56 -11.81 0.10 1.38
C LYS A 56 -11.17 -0.48 0.15
N CYS A 57 -11.00 -1.78 0.11
CA CYS A 57 -10.54 -2.48 -1.07
C CYS A 57 -11.74 -2.69 -2.01
N GLU A 58 -11.46 -2.64 -3.31
CA GLU A 58 -12.41 -3.05 -4.34
C GLU A 58 -11.70 -4.14 -5.16
N ALA A 59 -12.19 -5.37 -5.02
CA ALA A 59 -11.89 -6.47 -5.94
C ALA A 59 -13.05 -6.60 -6.93
N GLU A 60 -12.76 -6.93 -8.20
CA GLU A 60 -13.80 -7.09 -9.20
C GLU A 60 -14.85 -8.12 -8.75
N GLY A 61 -16.09 -7.67 -8.51
CA GLY A 61 -17.23 -8.52 -8.18
C GLY A 61 -17.64 -8.61 -6.71
N GLU A 62 -17.03 -7.86 -5.79
CA GLU A 62 -17.47 -7.80 -4.38
C GLU A 62 -18.22 -6.51 -4.03
N GLU A 63 -19.51 -6.63 -3.69
CA GLU A 63 -20.29 -5.55 -3.08
C GLU A 63 -20.22 -5.66 -1.55
N GLY A 64 -19.67 -4.63 -0.89
CA GLY A 64 -19.71 -4.50 0.57
C GLY A 64 -18.45 -4.94 1.33
N GLN A 65 -17.25 -4.73 0.76
CA GLN A 65 -16.01 -5.04 1.49
C GLN A 65 -15.89 -4.23 2.79
N ALA A 66 -15.60 -4.96 3.87
CA ALA A 66 -15.30 -4.37 5.16
C ALA A 66 -14.02 -3.52 5.06
N PRO A 67 -13.96 -2.37 5.76
CA PRO A 67 -12.75 -1.56 5.77
C PRO A 67 -11.58 -2.35 6.38
N THR A 68 -10.49 -2.48 5.64
CA THR A 68 -9.26 -3.16 6.05
C THR A 68 -8.27 -2.14 6.61
N LYS A 69 -7.51 -2.52 7.64
CA LYS A 69 -6.45 -1.66 8.17
C LYS A 69 -5.09 -2.09 7.64
N PHE A 70 -4.25 -1.11 7.34
CA PHE A 70 -2.86 -1.32 6.95
C PHE A 70 -1.95 -0.49 7.84
N THR A 71 -0.80 -1.05 8.19
CA THR A 71 0.25 -0.33 8.92
C THR A 71 1.40 -0.03 7.97
N ILE A 72 1.72 1.25 7.85
CA ILE A 72 2.83 1.78 7.05
C ILE A 72 3.88 2.32 8.02
N LYS A 73 5.09 1.76 7.96
CA LYS A 73 6.20 2.20 8.83
C LYS A 73 7.51 2.24 8.06
N ARG A 74 8.49 2.96 8.58
CA ARG A 74 9.85 2.93 8.01
C ARG A 74 10.43 1.52 8.15
N SER A 75 11.14 1.06 7.13
CA SER A 75 11.85 -0.22 7.21
C SER A 75 12.99 -0.12 8.21
N ALA A 76 13.03 -1.04 9.16
CA ALA A 76 14.16 -1.20 10.08
C ALA A 76 15.46 -1.55 9.35
N LYS A 77 15.37 -2.17 8.17
CA LYS A 77 16.53 -2.51 7.32
C LYS A 77 16.99 -1.32 6.48
N ASN A 78 16.09 -0.41 6.12
CA ASN A 78 16.40 0.73 5.27
C ASN A 78 15.45 1.91 5.51
N ALA A 79 15.94 2.95 6.19
CA ALA A 79 15.13 4.12 6.55
C ALA A 79 14.57 4.92 5.35
N LYS A 80 15.02 4.66 4.11
CA LYS A 80 14.50 5.26 2.87
C LYS A 80 13.30 4.49 2.29
N LYS A 81 13.01 3.30 2.82
CA LYS A 81 11.89 2.44 2.41
C LYS A 81 10.78 2.44 3.44
N LEU A 82 9.58 2.18 2.99
CA LEU A 82 8.42 1.92 3.83
C LEU A 82 8.09 0.43 3.76
N VAL A 83 7.62 -0.13 4.87
CA VAL A 83 7.04 -1.46 4.96
C VAL A 83 5.53 -1.27 5.05
N VAL A 84 4.80 -2.00 4.21
CA VAL A 84 3.34 -2.12 4.32
C VAL A 84 3.03 -3.46 4.94
N ALA A 85 2.22 -3.45 5.99
CA ALA A 85 1.68 -4.63 6.63
C ALA A 85 0.16 -4.55 6.73
N ASP A 86 -0.52 -5.69 6.71
CA ASP A 86 -1.96 -5.79 6.99
C ASP A 86 -2.26 -5.61 8.49
N GLU A 87 -3.54 -5.77 8.86
CA GLU A 87 -4.02 -5.61 10.23
C GLU A 87 -3.49 -6.68 11.21
N GLU A 88 -3.17 -7.87 10.71
CA GLU A 88 -2.57 -8.97 11.47
C GLU A 88 -1.05 -8.79 11.64
N GLY A 89 -0.49 -7.80 10.94
CA GLY A 89 0.93 -7.48 10.96
C GLY A 89 1.75 -8.27 9.95
N ASN A 90 1.12 -9.01 9.02
CA ASN A 90 1.89 -9.67 7.97
C ASN A 90 2.42 -8.63 6.99
N VAL A 91 3.69 -8.76 6.64
CA VAL A 91 4.36 -7.82 5.73
C VAL A 91 3.96 -8.15 4.29
N MET A 92 3.22 -7.24 3.67
CA MET A 92 2.89 -7.31 2.24
C MET A 92 4.11 -7.01 1.37
N GLY A 93 4.97 -6.08 1.80
CA GLY A 93 6.22 -5.78 1.10
C GLY A 93 6.91 -4.48 1.54
N GLU A 94 8.11 -4.28 0.98
CA GLU A 94 8.89 -3.05 1.13
C GLU A 94 8.79 -2.19 -0.14
N VAL A 95 8.36 -0.94 0.02
CA VAL A 95 8.21 0.02 -1.08
C VAL A 95 9.24 1.15 -0.97
N SER A 96 9.71 1.61 -2.11
CA SER A 96 10.64 2.74 -2.23
C SER A 96 9.97 3.88 -2.98
N ARG A 97 10.40 5.12 -2.74
CA ARG A 97 9.86 6.28 -3.45
C ARG A 97 10.09 6.11 -4.96
N CYS A 98 9.01 6.13 -5.75
CA CYS A 98 9.12 6.01 -7.20
C CYS A 98 9.83 7.24 -7.77
N LYS A 99 10.63 7.03 -8.81
CA LYS A 99 11.35 8.10 -9.50
C LYS A 99 10.40 8.99 -10.28
#